data_AF-A0A847S0T2-F1
#
_entry.id   AF-A0A847S0T2-F1
#
_cell.length_a   1.000
_cell.length_b   1.000
_cell.length_c   1.000
_cell.angle_alpha   90.00
_cell.angle_beta   90.00
_cell.angle_gamma   90.00
#
_symmetry.space_group_name_H-M   'P 1'
#
loop_
_entity.id
_entity.type
_entity.pdbx_description
1 polymer ?
#
loop_
_entity_poly.entity_id
_entity_poly.type
_entity_poly.pdbx_seq_one_letter_code
_entity_poly.pdbx_strand_id
1 'polypeptide(L)'
;MKNIVLLIACCLFAKAAVAQQPLIAFVPDKDIRDIGLFSEGLAWALTPGGSYGYIDTTGKMVIRPQFREAGTFREGLAIVGQSVNGTIRYGYVNRQGRLVVPCQYEDAYDFSCGRAAVRKNDVWEYIDRQGKTALGPAFIRIDSIIDKTYGGAYTEIKARPLSFHNGRLLVRKGKLHGFVDTAGHWVIPPAYAWAREFSDGVAVVAGKEIQQDSMPGNSELAQLYNKLPAGGPEYTTLVIDSTGKPLFTTAVKGLEEFVDGAALFYQDDKWGLMDKKGNFLIAPTFADQPYPVSCGVFFTQVNGNAEGNRDGYLQIYNTTGQSTGKTPLCNAEGHCIYDSHRAFFAGLMAVQVEDKWGFVDTTGKMVIPPVYKKISDFAESHAAVKTADGTLQVLRNPVK
;
A
#
# COMPACT_ATOMS: atom_id res chain seq x y z
N MET A 1 -42.10 66.11 -11.41
CA MET A 1 -42.63 64.74 -11.21
C MET A 1 -41.60 63.78 -11.82
N LYS A 2 -40.53 63.42 -11.09
CA LYS A 2 -40.42 62.22 -10.22
C LYS A 2 -40.91 60.94 -10.93
N ASN A 3 -39.98 60.12 -11.45
CA ASN A 3 -39.64 58.80 -10.86
C ASN A 3 -38.76 57.99 -11.82
N ILE A 4 -37.49 57.75 -11.47
CA ILE A 4 -36.93 56.60 -10.72
C ILE A 4 -36.24 55.66 -11.71
N VAL A 5 -34.92 55.81 -11.75
CA VAL A 5 -33.96 54.82 -12.24
C VAL A 5 -34.03 53.62 -11.31
N LEU A 6 -34.56 52.50 -11.78
CA LEU A 6 -34.45 51.22 -11.08
C LEU A 6 -33.15 50.54 -11.54
N LEU A 7 -32.04 50.87 -10.88
CA LEU A 7 -30.86 50.03 -10.86
C LEU A 7 -31.28 48.72 -10.17
N ILE A 8 -31.55 47.67 -10.96
CA ILE A 8 -31.59 46.32 -10.43
C ILE A 8 -30.14 45.93 -10.18
N ALA A 9 -29.69 46.13 -8.94
CA ALA A 9 -28.50 45.51 -8.42
C ALA A 9 -28.65 44.00 -8.58
N CYS A 10 -27.96 43.45 -9.58
CA CYS A 10 -27.78 42.02 -9.74
C CYS A 10 -26.89 41.55 -8.58
N CYS A 11 -27.50 41.29 -7.42
CA CYS A 11 -26.87 40.55 -6.36
C CYS A 11 -26.66 39.11 -6.87
N LEU A 12 -25.53 38.90 -7.54
CA LEU A 12 -24.87 37.61 -7.63
C LEU A 12 -24.53 37.17 -6.20
N PHE A 13 -25.52 36.61 -5.50
CA PHE A 13 -25.23 35.70 -4.41
C PHE A 13 -24.61 34.47 -5.07
N ALA A 14 -23.28 34.44 -5.13
CA ALA A 14 -22.55 33.20 -5.26
C ALA A 14 -23.07 32.31 -4.12
N LYS A 15 -23.91 31.34 -4.45
CA LYS A 15 -24.22 30.24 -3.54
C LYS A 15 -22.87 29.65 -3.16
N ALA A 16 -22.47 29.86 -1.91
CA ALA A 16 -21.42 29.06 -1.31
C ALA A 16 -21.75 27.60 -1.65
N ALA A 17 -20.82 26.92 -2.31
CA ALA A 17 -20.98 25.52 -2.65
C ALA A 17 -21.37 24.80 -1.37
N VAL A 18 -22.62 24.30 -1.33
CA VAL A 18 -23.11 23.49 -0.23
C VAL A 18 -22.11 22.33 -0.14
N ALA A 19 -21.39 22.25 0.98
CA ALA A 19 -20.57 21.09 1.29
C ALA A 19 -21.48 19.87 1.11
N GLN A 20 -21.19 19.03 0.11
CA GLN A 20 -21.95 17.80 -0.12
C GLN A 20 -22.01 17.09 1.22
N GLN A 21 -23.23 16.98 1.77
CA GLN A 21 -23.49 16.22 2.99
C GLN A 21 -22.85 14.84 2.84
N PRO A 22 -22.35 14.24 3.93
CA PRO A 22 -21.59 13.00 3.82
C PRO A 22 -22.41 11.96 3.06
N LEU A 23 -21.83 11.43 1.99
CA LEU A 23 -22.39 10.32 1.20
C LEU A 23 -22.38 9.06 2.07
N ILE A 24 -23.18 9.03 3.13
CA ILE A 24 -23.38 7.85 3.97
C ILE A 24 -23.97 6.79 3.04
N ALA A 25 -23.18 5.75 2.74
CA ALA A 25 -23.63 4.61 1.98
C ALA A 25 -24.67 3.84 2.79
N PHE A 26 -24.37 3.60 4.07
CA PHE A 26 -25.26 3.01 5.05
C PHE A 26 -24.73 3.22 6.47
N VAL A 27 -25.62 3.05 7.44
CA VAL A 27 -25.27 2.87 8.85
C VAL A 27 -25.37 1.37 9.15
N PRO A 28 -24.30 0.70 9.61
CA PRO A 28 -24.33 -0.71 9.93
C PRO A 28 -25.36 -1.03 11.02
N ASP A 29 -25.82 -2.29 11.06
CA ASP A 29 -26.66 -2.79 12.15
C ASP A 29 -25.96 -2.58 13.51
N LYS A 30 -26.73 -2.31 14.57
CA LYS A 30 -26.24 -2.11 15.94
C LYS A 30 -25.45 -3.32 16.47
N ASP A 31 -25.67 -4.49 15.87
CA ASP A 31 -24.95 -5.72 16.20
C ASP A 31 -23.54 -5.77 15.55
N ILE A 32 -23.11 -4.71 14.86
CA ILE A 32 -21.77 -4.51 14.29
C ILE A 32 -21.05 -3.38 15.04
N ARG A 33 -19.94 -3.73 15.70
CA ARG A 33 -19.07 -2.83 16.46
C ARG A 33 -18.00 -2.15 15.61
N ASP A 34 -17.47 -2.86 14.62
CA ASP A 34 -16.44 -2.34 13.72
C ASP A 34 -16.43 -3.09 12.38
N ILE A 35 -15.90 -2.44 11.34
CA ILE A 35 -15.83 -2.97 9.97
C ILE A 35 -14.42 -2.75 9.42
N GLY A 36 -13.92 -3.73 8.66
CA GLY A 36 -12.65 -3.64 7.96
C GLY A 36 -12.69 -2.86 6.66
N LEU A 37 -11.57 -2.85 5.94
CA LEU A 37 -11.55 -2.35 4.56
C LEU A 37 -12.37 -3.27 3.65
N PHE A 38 -13.08 -2.66 2.70
CA PHE A 38 -13.74 -3.39 1.63
C PHE A 38 -12.71 -3.92 0.63
N SER A 39 -12.81 -5.21 0.32
CA SER A 39 -12.01 -5.86 -0.71
C SER A 39 -12.84 -6.97 -1.34
N GLU A 40 -12.88 -7.01 -2.67
CA GLU A 40 -13.72 -7.89 -3.47
C GLU A 40 -15.21 -7.80 -3.10
N GLY A 41 -15.67 -6.57 -2.79
CA GLY A 41 -17.04 -6.26 -2.40
C GLY A 41 -17.47 -6.75 -1.01
N LEU A 42 -16.55 -7.23 -0.17
CA LEU A 42 -16.82 -7.67 1.20
C LEU A 42 -15.88 -6.99 2.20
N ALA A 43 -16.35 -6.79 3.43
CA ALA A 43 -15.55 -6.35 4.56
C ALA A 43 -15.84 -7.23 5.77
N TRP A 44 -14.83 -7.52 6.61
CA TRP A 44 -15.09 -8.19 7.88
C TRP A 44 -15.91 -7.27 8.79
N ALA A 45 -16.82 -7.85 9.55
CA ALA A 45 -17.69 -7.16 10.50
C ALA A 45 -17.54 -7.79 11.88
N LEU A 46 -17.15 -6.99 12.86
CA LEU A 46 -16.88 -7.41 14.23
C LEU A 46 -18.09 -7.14 15.11
N THR A 47 -18.63 -8.17 15.76
CA THR A 47 -19.75 -8.00 16.70
C THR A 47 -19.29 -7.47 18.06
N PRO A 48 -20.20 -6.90 18.88
CA PRO A 48 -19.92 -6.61 20.29
C PRO A 48 -19.43 -7.83 21.09
N GLY A 49 -19.89 -9.04 20.72
CA GLY A 49 -19.49 -10.32 21.32
C GLY A 49 -18.09 -10.81 20.90
N GLY A 50 -17.37 -10.06 20.05
CA GLY A 50 -15.99 -10.38 19.67
C GLY A 50 -15.86 -11.47 18.60
N SER A 51 -16.91 -11.70 17.81
CA SER A 51 -16.87 -12.62 16.66
C SER A 51 -16.90 -11.84 15.35
N TYR A 52 -16.20 -12.36 14.34
CA TYR A 52 -16.14 -11.78 13.00
C TYR A 52 -17.06 -12.54 12.04
N GLY A 53 -17.80 -11.77 11.25
CA GLY A 53 -18.50 -12.18 10.04
C GLY A 53 -18.07 -11.30 8.86
N TYR A 54 -18.85 -11.29 7.79
CA TYR A 54 -18.60 -10.42 6.64
C TYR A 54 -19.88 -9.79 6.11
N ILE A 55 -19.79 -8.51 5.77
CA ILE A 55 -20.86 -7.74 5.13
C ILE A 55 -20.48 -7.39 3.69
N ASP A 56 -21.48 -7.15 2.85
CA ASP A 56 -21.30 -6.56 1.53
C ASP A 56 -21.33 -5.03 1.55
N THR A 57 -21.14 -4.41 0.38
CA THR A 57 -21.13 -2.95 0.17
C THR A 57 -22.49 -2.28 0.40
N THR A 58 -23.56 -3.05 0.64
CA THR A 58 -24.88 -2.55 1.06
C THR A 58 -25.08 -2.59 2.57
N GLY A 59 -24.11 -3.16 3.31
CA GLY A 59 -24.18 -3.37 4.76
C GLY A 59 -24.88 -4.67 5.16
N LYS A 60 -25.28 -5.50 4.20
CA LYS A 60 -25.96 -6.77 4.47
C LYS A 60 -24.94 -7.83 4.91
N MET A 61 -25.25 -8.55 5.98
CA MET A 61 -24.46 -9.70 6.44
C MET A 61 -24.52 -10.84 5.41
N VAL A 62 -23.37 -11.17 4.83
CA VAL A 62 -23.20 -12.27 3.86
C VAL A 62 -22.68 -13.53 4.54
N ILE A 63 -21.73 -13.37 5.47
CA ILE A 63 -21.18 -14.47 6.27
C ILE A 63 -21.47 -14.15 7.72
N ARG A 64 -22.28 -14.99 8.38
CA ARG A 64 -22.65 -14.77 9.78
C ARG A 64 -21.41 -14.77 10.68
N PRO A 65 -21.41 -13.97 11.77
CA PRO A 65 -20.31 -13.96 12.71
C PRO A 65 -20.07 -15.34 13.33
N GLN A 66 -18.88 -15.89 13.11
CA GLN A 66 -18.51 -17.23 13.58
C GLN A 66 -17.00 -17.39 13.81
N PHE A 67 -16.18 -16.44 13.33
CA PHE A 67 -14.73 -16.49 13.44
C PHE A 67 -14.24 -15.65 14.63
N ARG A 68 -13.06 -15.98 15.14
CA ARG A 68 -12.37 -15.22 16.18
C ARG A 68 -11.49 -14.12 15.61
N GLU A 69 -11.05 -14.29 14.37
CA GLU A 69 -10.28 -13.31 13.61
C GLU A 69 -10.67 -13.39 12.13
N ALA A 70 -10.49 -12.29 11.39
CA ALA A 70 -10.83 -12.20 9.98
C ALA A 70 -9.92 -11.20 9.26
N GLY A 71 -9.39 -11.60 8.10
CA GLY A 71 -8.67 -10.76 7.15
C GLY A 71 -9.57 -10.26 6.02
N THR A 72 -9.01 -9.44 5.13
CA THR A 72 -9.67 -8.98 3.90
C THR A 72 -9.67 -10.08 2.83
N PHE A 73 -10.63 -10.02 1.90
CA PHE A 73 -10.63 -10.93 0.75
C PHE A 73 -9.55 -10.55 -0.26
N ARG A 74 -8.76 -11.54 -0.69
CA ARG A 74 -7.79 -11.46 -1.78
C ARG A 74 -7.88 -12.75 -2.60
N GLU A 75 -8.02 -12.63 -3.91
CA GLU A 75 -8.16 -13.74 -4.85
C GLU A 75 -9.32 -14.69 -4.47
N GLY A 76 -10.44 -14.14 -3.99
CA GLY A 76 -11.64 -14.88 -3.60
C GLY A 76 -11.56 -15.62 -2.26
N LEU A 77 -10.46 -15.48 -1.51
CA LEU A 77 -10.24 -16.10 -0.20
C LEU A 77 -9.89 -15.05 0.86
N ALA A 78 -10.27 -15.28 2.11
CA ALA A 78 -9.87 -14.45 3.25
C ALA A 78 -9.33 -15.32 4.38
N ILE A 79 -8.30 -14.85 5.08
CA ILE A 79 -7.80 -15.48 6.30
C ILE A 79 -8.89 -15.41 7.37
N VAL A 80 -9.11 -16.51 8.08
CA VAL A 80 -9.99 -16.55 9.25
C VAL A 80 -9.37 -17.36 10.38
N GLY A 81 -9.60 -16.90 11.62
CA GLY A 81 -9.15 -17.56 12.84
C GLY A 81 -10.27 -18.32 13.55
N GLN A 82 -10.01 -19.55 13.96
CA GLN A 82 -10.88 -20.34 14.84
C GLN A 82 -10.10 -20.87 16.04
N SER A 83 -10.77 -21.07 17.18
CA SER A 83 -10.14 -21.72 18.33
C SER A 83 -10.09 -23.23 18.10
N VAL A 84 -8.88 -23.78 18.06
CA VAL A 84 -8.60 -25.21 17.94
C VAL A 84 -7.73 -25.60 19.13
N ASN A 85 -8.26 -26.47 20.00
CA ASN A 85 -7.61 -26.87 21.25
C ASN A 85 -7.19 -25.70 22.16
N GLY A 86 -8.02 -24.65 22.24
CA GLY A 86 -7.78 -23.48 23.08
C GLY A 86 -6.89 -22.39 22.47
N THR A 87 -6.30 -22.62 21.29
CA THR A 87 -5.43 -21.65 20.60
C THR A 87 -6.06 -21.23 19.26
N ILE A 88 -5.83 -19.99 18.83
CA ILE A 88 -6.26 -19.55 17.49
C ILE A 88 -5.42 -20.26 16.42
N ARG A 89 -6.11 -20.85 15.45
CA ARG A 89 -5.53 -21.38 14.22
C ARG A 89 -6.15 -20.70 13.03
N TYR A 90 -5.31 -20.40 12.04
CA TYR A 90 -5.72 -19.74 10.81
C TYR A 90 -6.02 -20.74 9.70
N GLY A 91 -7.01 -20.39 8.90
CA GLY A 91 -7.42 -21.07 7.68
C GLY A 91 -7.97 -20.04 6.69
N TYR A 92 -8.61 -20.50 5.63
CA TYR A 92 -9.11 -19.62 4.57
C TYR A 92 -10.56 -19.93 4.23
N VAL A 93 -11.37 -18.87 4.18
CA VAL A 93 -12.78 -18.90 3.83
C VAL A 93 -13.00 -18.32 2.44
N ASN A 94 -13.95 -18.87 1.68
CA ASN A 94 -14.40 -18.25 0.44
C ASN A 94 -15.50 -17.20 0.68
N ARG A 95 -15.90 -16.51 -0.40
CA ARG A 95 -16.95 -15.47 -0.36
C ARG A 95 -18.35 -15.97 0.04
N GLN A 96 -18.57 -17.29 0.09
CA GLN A 96 -19.80 -17.91 0.59
C GLN A 96 -19.72 -18.31 2.07
N GLY A 97 -18.60 -18.06 2.75
CA GLY A 97 -18.40 -18.45 4.15
C GLY A 97 -17.97 -19.90 4.35
N ARG A 98 -17.65 -20.64 3.28
CA ARG A 98 -17.14 -22.01 3.36
C ARG A 98 -15.63 -22.00 3.58
N LEU A 99 -15.16 -22.71 4.59
CA LEU A 99 -13.74 -22.99 4.77
C LEU A 99 -13.24 -23.82 3.58
N VAL A 100 -12.33 -23.24 2.80
CA VAL A 100 -11.62 -23.91 1.71
C VAL A 100 -10.36 -24.57 2.24
N VAL A 101 -9.68 -23.89 3.16
CA VAL A 101 -8.51 -24.41 3.86
C VAL A 101 -8.84 -24.41 5.36
N PRO A 102 -8.82 -25.57 6.03
CA PRO A 102 -9.15 -25.67 7.45
C PRO A 102 -8.26 -24.80 8.34
N CYS A 103 -8.81 -24.33 9.46
CA CYS A 103 -8.05 -23.62 10.48
C CYS A 103 -7.07 -24.57 11.19
N GLN A 104 -5.82 -24.60 10.72
CA GLN A 104 -4.78 -25.48 11.25
C GLN A 104 -3.41 -24.81 11.38
N TYR A 105 -3.25 -23.60 10.85
CA TYR A 105 -1.97 -22.89 10.81
C TYR A 105 -1.80 -22.01 12.04
N GLU A 106 -0.57 -21.89 12.52
CA GLU A 106 -0.16 -20.99 13.60
C GLU A 106 -0.16 -19.53 13.17
N ASP A 107 0.09 -19.28 11.88
CA ASP A 107 0.14 -17.96 11.28
C ASP A 107 -0.11 -18.07 9.75
N ALA A 108 -0.59 -17.01 9.12
CA ALA A 108 -1.01 -17.00 7.72
C ALA A 108 -0.97 -15.59 7.12
N TYR A 109 -0.69 -15.49 5.82
CA TYR A 109 -0.69 -14.26 5.03
C TYR A 109 -1.70 -14.33 3.89
N ASP A 110 -2.06 -13.16 3.33
CA ASP A 110 -3.04 -13.08 2.26
C ASP A 110 -2.55 -13.82 1.01
N PHE A 111 -3.50 -14.31 0.21
CA PHE A 111 -3.17 -14.86 -1.10
C PHE A 111 -2.65 -13.78 -2.04
N SER A 112 -1.52 -14.06 -2.70
CA SER A 112 -1.01 -13.30 -3.84
C SER A 112 -0.46 -14.24 -4.91
N CYS A 113 -0.85 -14.01 -6.16
CA CYS A 113 -0.51 -14.84 -7.31
C CYS A 113 -0.82 -16.33 -7.08
N GLY A 114 -1.93 -16.63 -6.42
CA GLY A 114 -2.38 -18.00 -6.12
C GLY A 114 -1.55 -18.71 -5.06
N ARG A 115 -0.76 -17.99 -4.26
CA ARG A 115 0.04 -18.53 -3.15
C ARG A 115 -0.21 -17.75 -1.87
N ALA A 116 -0.16 -18.45 -0.73
CA ALA A 116 -0.17 -17.81 0.57
C ALA A 116 0.90 -18.45 1.47
N ALA A 117 1.64 -17.62 2.20
CA ALA A 117 2.57 -18.11 3.21
C ALA A 117 1.80 -18.49 4.47
N VAL A 118 2.09 -19.67 5.02
CA VAL A 118 1.47 -20.19 6.24
C VAL A 118 2.52 -20.84 7.13
N ARG A 119 2.29 -20.80 8.44
CA ARG A 119 3.17 -21.40 9.44
C ARG A 119 2.51 -22.58 10.13
N LYS A 120 3.18 -23.73 10.18
CA LYS A 120 2.72 -24.94 10.87
C LYS A 120 3.91 -25.62 11.54
N ASN A 121 3.79 -25.91 12.84
CA ASN A 121 4.86 -26.51 13.64
C ASN A 121 6.16 -25.68 13.56
N ASP A 122 6.04 -24.36 13.69
CA ASP A 122 7.13 -23.39 13.56
C ASP A 122 7.84 -23.34 12.19
N VAL A 123 7.32 -24.06 11.19
CA VAL A 123 7.86 -24.07 9.82
C VAL A 123 6.93 -23.29 8.90
N TRP A 124 7.51 -22.38 8.12
CA TRP A 124 6.77 -21.67 7.09
C TRP A 124 6.79 -22.44 5.76
N GLU A 125 5.67 -22.44 5.05
CA GLU A 125 5.54 -22.95 3.68
C GLU A 125 4.58 -22.07 2.87
N TYR A 126 4.66 -22.13 1.53
CA TYR A 126 3.61 -21.59 0.68
C TYR A 126 2.62 -22.69 0.31
N ILE A 127 1.35 -22.39 0.43
CA ILE A 127 0.25 -23.25 -0.01
C ILE A 127 -0.41 -22.70 -1.28
N ASP A 128 -1.04 -23.59 -2.04
CA ASP A 128 -1.99 -23.22 -3.08
C ASP A 128 -3.37 -22.86 -2.49
N ARG A 129 -4.30 -22.46 -3.36
CA ARG A 129 -5.67 -22.06 -2.97
C ARG A 129 -6.52 -23.20 -2.39
N GLN A 130 -6.05 -24.44 -2.46
CA GLN A 130 -6.67 -25.61 -1.85
C GLN A 130 -6.00 -26.02 -0.53
N GLY A 131 -4.95 -25.30 -0.11
CA GLY A 131 -4.21 -25.56 1.12
C GLY A 131 -3.15 -26.66 0.98
N LYS A 132 -2.82 -27.07 -0.25
CA LYS A 132 -1.73 -28.01 -0.50
C LYS A 132 -0.40 -27.25 -0.57
N THR A 133 0.64 -27.80 0.06
CA THR A 133 2.00 -27.25 -0.04
C THR A 133 2.42 -27.12 -1.50
N ALA A 134 2.74 -25.89 -1.89
CA ALA A 134 3.27 -25.53 -3.21
C ALA A 134 4.78 -25.31 -3.16
N LEU A 135 5.29 -24.62 -2.12
CA LEU A 135 6.72 -24.42 -1.89
C LEU A 135 7.03 -24.62 -0.42
N GLY A 136 8.04 -25.45 -0.13
CA GLY A 136 8.46 -25.74 1.24
C GLY A 136 9.28 -24.61 1.89
N PRO A 137 9.77 -24.84 3.13
CA PRO A 137 10.48 -23.84 3.94
C PRO A 137 11.76 -23.28 3.32
N ALA A 138 12.36 -23.97 2.36
CA ALA A 138 13.52 -23.46 1.63
C ALA A 138 13.24 -22.15 0.87
N PHE A 139 11.96 -21.83 0.60
CA PHE A 139 11.54 -20.61 -0.08
C PHE A 139 11.05 -19.50 0.87
N ILE A 140 10.93 -19.78 2.17
CA ILE A 140 10.51 -18.78 3.17
C ILE A 140 11.66 -18.56 4.14
N ARG A 141 12.43 -17.50 3.90
CA ARG A 141 13.42 -17.03 4.85
C ARG A 141 12.75 -16.02 5.79
N ILE A 142 12.44 -16.45 7.01
CA ILE A 142 12.01 -15.61 8.13
C ILE A 142 13.25 -15.11 8.87
N ASP A 143 14.32 -14.80 8.13
CA ASP A 143 15.47 -14.24 8.82
C ASP A 143 14.97 -13.01 9.50
N SER A 144 15.21 -12.93 10.79
CA SER A 144 15.18 -11.67 11.51
C SER A 144 16.08 -10.73 10.72
N ILE A 145 15.48 -9.97 9.81
CA ILE A 145 16.09 -8.79 9.22
C ILE A 145 16.18 -7.86 10.42
N ILE A 146 17.20 -8.01 11.25
CA ILE A 146 17.64 -6.92 12.10
C ILE A 146 18.43 -6.05 11.14
N ASP A 147 17.72 -5.16 10.45
CA ASP A 147 18.36 -4.11 9.70
C ASP A 147 19.01 -3.16 10.71
N LYS A 148 20.31 -3.34 10.97
CA LYS A 148 21.11 -2.41 11.78
C LYS A 148 21.54 -1.17 10.97
N THR A 149 21.21 -1.10 9.68
CA THR A 149 21.61 -0.02 8.78
C THR A 149 20.69 1.18 8.90
N TYR A 150 19.46 1.02 9.37
CA TYR A 150 18.62 2.13 9.83
C TYR A 150 18.81 2.33 11.33
N GLY A 151 19.54 3.38 11.70
CA GLY A 151 19.81 3.79 13.09
C GLY A 151 18.59 4.30 13.86
N GLY A 152 17.43 3.65 13.73
CA GLY A 152 16.22 3.90 14.50
C GLY A 152 15.76 2.61 15.16
N ALA A 153 15.55 2.65 16.48
CA ALA A 153 15.14 1.49 17.27
C ALA A 153 13.75 0.99 16.87
N TYR A 154 13.69 -0.09 16.08
CA TYR A 154 12.52 -0.96 15.96
C TYR A 154 12.84 -2.28 16.65
N THR A 155 12.07 -2.64 17.68
CA THR A 155 12.31 -3.84 18.49
C THR A 155 11.71 -5.13 17.96
N GLU A 156 10.92 -5.12 16.89
CA GLU A 156 10.49 -6.36 16.21
C GLU A 156 10.27 -6.13 14.71
N ILE A 157 11.22 -6.56 13.88
CA ILE A 157 10.96 -6.74 12.45
C ILE A 157 10.32 -8.11 12.29
N LYS A 158 8.98 -8.15 12.30
CA LYS A 158 8.25 -9.30 11.75
C LYS A 158 8.57 -9.34 10.27
N ALA A 159 9.51 -10.19 9.85
CA ALA A 159 9.75 -10.46 8.45
C ALA A 159 8.41 -10.82 7.83
N ARG A 160 7.86 -9.94 6.98
CA ARG A 160 6.68 -10.26 6.18
C ARG A 160 7.11 -11.43 5.28
N PRO A 161 6.57 -12.65 5.46
CA PRO A 161 6.78 -13.72 4.51
C PRO A 161 6.37 -13.19 3.14
N LEU A 162 7.35 -13.24 2.26
CA LEU A 162 7.40 -12.56 0.98
C LEU A 162 6.08 -12.79 0.21
N SER A 163 5.48 -11.72 -0.26
CA SER A 163 4.34 -11.83 -1.18
C SER A 163 4.88 -12.03 -2.59
N PHE A 164 4.10 -12.69 -3.45
CA PHE A 164 4.41 -12.66 -4.87
C PHE A 164 3.98 -11.31 -5.41
N HIS A 165 4.90 -10.58 -6.03
CA HIS A 165 4.58 -9.33 -6.72
C HIS A 165 4.83 -9.52 -8.21
N ASN A 166 3.84 -9.18 -9.04
CA ASN A 166 3.89 -9.42 -10.48
C ASN A 166 4.28 -10.87 -10.85
N GLY A 167 3.85 -11.86 -10.06
CA GLY A 167 4.18 -13.28 -10.28
C GLY A 167 5.65 -13.65 -10.01
N ARG A 168 6.37 -12.82 -9.25
CA ARG A 168 7.76 -13.06 -8.85
C ARG A 168 7.89 -13.03 -7.34
N LEU A 169 8.68 -13.96 -6.83
CA LEU A 169 9.09 -14.02 -5.44
C LEU A 169 10.58 -13.70 -5.37
N LEU A 170 10.95 -12.69 -4.60
CA LEU A 170 12.34 -12.38 -4.28
C LEU A 170 12.90 -13.48 -3.37
N VAL A 171 13.97 -14.14 -3.82
CA VAL A 171 14.62 -15.23 -3.07
C VAL A 171 16.10 -14.94 -2.91
N ARG A 172 16.59 -15.07 -1.67
CA ARG A 172 18.00 -14.97 -1.34
C ARG A 172 18.66 -16.34 -1.27
N LYS A 173 19.73 -16.55 -2.04
CA LYS A 173 20.59 -17.74 -1.97
C LYS A 173 21.99 -17.31 -1.56
N GLY A 174 22.39 -17.63 -0.33
CA GLY A 174 23.65 -17.15 0.24
C GLY A 174 23.63 -15.62 0.42
N LYS A 175 24.57 -14.92 -0.21
CA LYS A 175 24.64 -13.44 -0.20
C LYS A 175 23.94 -12.79 -1.39
N LEU A 176 23.41 -13.57 -2.32
CA LEU A 176 22.83 -13.07 -3.56
C LEU A 176 21.31 -13.20 -3.56
N HIS A 177 20.67 -12.32 -4.31
CA HIS A 177 19.24 -12.23 -4.55
C HIS A 177 18.94 -12.60 -5.99
N GLY A 178 17.82 -13.30 -6.19
CA GLY A 178 17.23 -13.62 -7.47
C GLY A 178 15.71 -13.71 -7.33
N PHE A 179 15.02 -14.13 -8.37
CA PHE A 179 13.57 -14.20 -8.39
C PHE A 179 13.09 -15.53 -8.96
N VAL A 180 12.11 -16.12 -8.29
CA VAL A 180 11.43 -17.35 -8.74
C VAL A 180 10.00 -17.07 -9.15
N ASP A 181 9.45 -17.94 -10.01
CA ASP A 181 8.02 -17.96 -10.32
C ASP A 181 7.19 -18.57 -9.16
N THR A 182 5.87 -18.62 -9.32
CA THR A 182 4.95 -19.22 -8.34
C THR A 182 5.11 -20.73 -8.15
N ALA A 183 5.87 -21.40 -9.03
CA ALA A 183 6.21 -22.82 -8.93
C ALA A 183 7.61 -23.03 -8.33
N GLY A 184 8.35 -21.97 -8.03
CA GLY A 184 9.68 -22.01 -7.43
C GLY A 184 10.81 -22.18 -8.45
N HIS A 185 10.52 -22.10 -9.76
CA HIS A 185 11.57 -22.10 -10.78
C HIS A 185 12.25 -20.74 -10.84
N TRP A 186 13.58 -20.73 -10.95
CA TRP A 186 14.33 -19.51 -11.15
C TRP A 186 13.96 -18.88 -12.50
N VAL A 187 13.36 -17.69 -12.44
CA VAL A 187 13.21 -16.82 -13.61
C VAL A 187 14.44 -15.94 -13.72
N ILE A 188 14.95 -15.46 -12.58
CA ILE A 188 16.13 -14.62 -12.49
C ILE A 188 17.04 -15.27 -11.44
N PRO A 189 18.15 -15.92 -11.83
CA PRO A 189 19.01 -16.62 -10.89
C PRO A 189 19.60 -15.67 -9.83
N PRO A 190 20.04 -16.18 -8.66
CA PRO A 190 20.72 -15.37 -7.67
C PRO A 190 22.00 -14.77 -8.25
N ALA A 191 21.98 -13.46 -8.49
CA ALA A 191 23.07 -12.75 -9.14
C ALA A 191 23.30 -11.35 -8.56
N TYR A 192 22.32 -10.82 -7.80
CA TYR A 192 22.38 -9.45 -7.29
C TYR A 192 22.80 -9.44 -5.83
N ALA A 193 23.71 -8.52 -5.46
CA ALA A 193 24.08 -8.32 -4.05
C ALA A 193 22.88 -7.85 -3.23
N TRP A 194 21.98 -7.09 -3.86
CA TRP A 194 20.79 -6.52 -3.26
C TRP A 194 19.67 -6.41 -4.32
N ALA A 195 18.42 -6.58 -3.90
CA ALA A 195 17.25 -6.44 -4.74
C ALA A 195 16.01 -6.08 -3.92
N ARG A 196 15.11 -5.29 -4.50
CA ARG A 196 13.73 -5.08 -4.00
C ARG A 196 12.76 -6.06 -4.67
N GLU A 197 11.57 -6.19 -4.10
CA GLU A 197 10.47 -6.93 -4.71
C GLU A 197 10.04 -6.25 -6.03
N PHE A 198 9.36 -7.01 -6.89
CA PHE A 198 8.79 -6.43 -8.09
C PHE A 198 7.69 -5.43 -7.73
N SER A 199 7.65 -4.30 -8.41
CA SER A 199 6.52 -3.37 -8.35
C SER A 199 6.36 -2.72 -9.71
N ASP A 200 5.10 -2.53 -10.13
CA ASP A 200 4.76 -1.93 -11.43
C ASP A 200 5.50 -2.57 -12.63
N GLY A 201 5.71 -3.89 -12.53
CA GLY A 201 6.31 -4.73 -13.57
C GLY A 201 7.85 -4.69 -13.66
N VAL A 202 8.51 -3.96 -12.77
CA VAL A 202 9.98 -3.84 -12.72
C VAL A 202 10.53 -4.12 -11.32
N ALA A 203 11.82 -4.40 -11.23
CA ALA A 203 12.52 -4.53 -9.96
C ALA A 203 13.80 -3.68 -9.97
N VAL A 204 14.12 -3.12 -8.81
CA VAL A 204 15.37 -2.40 -8.58
C VAL A 204 16.37 -3.36 -7.94
N VAL A 205 17.51 -3.53 -8.59
CA VAL A 205 18.57 -4.48 -8.17
C VAL A 205 19.93 -3.80 -8.20
N ALA A 206 20.87 -4.31 -7.42
CA ALA A 206 22.26 -3.85 -7.43
C ALA A 206 23.21 -5.05 -7.51
N GLY A 207 24.16 -4.96 -8.43
CA GLY A 207 25.25 -5.92 -8.56
C GLY A 207 26.26 -5.81 -7.41
N LYS A 208 27.14 -6.80 -7.32
CA LYS A 208 28.42 -6.68 -6.60
C LYS A 208 29.54 -6.60 -7.63
N GLU A 209 30.69 -6.07 -7.23
CA GLU A 209 31.95 -6.60 -7.73
C GLU A 209 32.03 -8.08 -7.31
N ILE A 210 31.89 -8.98 -8.28
CA ILE A 210 32.25 -10.39 -8.16
C ILE A 210 33.25 -10.59 -9.30
N GLN A 211 34.52 -10.89 -9.00
CA GLN A 211 35.38 -11.53 -10.00
C GLN A 211 34.57 -12.68 -10.58
N GLN A 212 34.29 -12.66 -11.89
CA GLN A 212 33.27 -13.49 -12.50
C GLN A 212 33.53 -14.99 -12.25
N ASP A 213 32.97 -15.54 -11.18
CA ASP A 213 32.92 -16.97 -10.96
C ASP A 213 31.83 -17.54 -11.87
N SER A 214 32.21 -18.53 -12.68
CA SER A 214 31.26 -19.28 -13.51
C SER A 214 30.42 -20.22 -12.65
N MET A 215 29.12 -20.31 -12.91
CA MET A 215 28.31 -21.40 -12.34
C MET A 215 28.67 -22.69 -13.09
N PRO A 216 29.28 -23.70 -12.45
CA PRO A 216 29.72 -24.91 -13.14
C PRO A 216 28.51 -25.77 -13.55
N GLY A 217 28.65 -26.46 -14.67
CA GLY A 217 27.63 -27.35 -15.23
C GLY A 217 26.82 -26.72 -16.36
N ASN A 218 25.99 -27.54 -17.03
CA ASN A 218 25.21 -27.16 -18.22
C ASN A 218 23.70 -27.09 -17.93
N SER A 219 23.31 -26.82 -16.69
CA SER A 219 21.90 -26.62 -16.36
C SER A 219 21.40 -25.32 -17.01
N GLU A 220 20.10 -25.25 -17.28
CA GLU A 220 19.45 -24.03 -17.75
C GLU A 220 19.74 -22.83 -16.81
N LEU A 221 19.84 -23.10 -15.51
CA LEU A 221 20.25 -22.13 -14.49
C LEU A 221 21.68 -21.61 -14.67
N ALA A 222 22.63 -22.50 -14.97
CA ALA A 222 24.01 -22.12 -15.21
C ALA A 222 24.16 -21.30 -16.51
N GLN A 223 23.41 -21.66 -17.56
CA GLN A 223 23.38 -20.90 -18.80
C GLN A 223 22.81 -19.48 -18.62
N LEU A 224 21.78 -19.33 -17.77
CA LEU A 224 21.16 -18.04 -17.50
C LEU A 224 22.05 -17.15 -16.61
N TYR A 225 22.65 -17.72 -15.57
CA TYR A 225 23.58 -17.02 -14.67
C TYR A 225 24.81 -16.49 -15.44
N ASN A 226 25.42 -17.32 -16.28
CA ASN A 226 26.63 -16.95 -17.02
C ASN A 226 26.37 -15.92 -18.16
N LYS A 227 25.11 -15.60 -18.49
CA LYS A 227 24.72 -14.57 -19.48
C LYS A 227 24.52 -13.18 -18.86
N LEU A 228 24.54 -13.06 -17.54
CA LEU A 228 24.32 -11.77 -16.87
C LEU A 228 25.56 -10.87 -17.01
N PRO A 229 25.37 -9.55 -17.20
CA PRO A 229 26.49 -8.62 -17.32
C PRO A 229 27.34 -8.58 -16.04
N ALA A 230 28.66 -8.52 -16.20
CA ALA A 230 29.61 -8.38 -15.09
C ALA A 230 29.40 -7.03 -14.37
N GLY A 231 29.29 -7.07 -13.03
CA GLY A 231 29.13 -5.87 -12.21
C GLY A 231 30.39 -5.01 -12.19
N GLY A 232 30.26 -3.72 -12.55
CA GLY A 232 31.34 -2.73 -12.41
C GLY A 232 31.55 -2.28 -10.95
N PRO A 233 32.66 -1.59 -10.65
CA PRO A 233 32.90 -1.00 -9.34
C PRO A 233 31.95 0.19 -9.13
N GLU A 234 31.48 0.36 -7.89
CA GLU A 234 30.33 1.17 -7.45
C GLU A 234 28.97 0.49 -7.66
N TYR A 235 28.13 0.52 -6.62
CA TYR A 235 26.76 -0.05 -6.61
C TYR A 235 25.90 0.65 -7.67
N THR A 236 26.05 0.24 -8.92
CA THR A 236 25.22 0.73 -10.02
C THR A 236 23.86 0.10 -9.83
N THR A 237 22.87 0.96 -9.59
CA THR A 237 21.47 0.54 -9.52
C THR A 237 21.02 0.16 -10.92
N LEU A 238 20.47 -1.04 -11.07
CA LEU A 238 19.94 -1.58 -12.30
C LEU A 238 18.43 -1.77 -12.14
N VAL A 239 17.66 -1.33 -13.14
CA VAL A 239 16.23 -1.64 -13.22
C VAL A 239 16.03 -2.74 -14.26
N ILE A 240 15.34 -3.81 -13.85
CA ILE A 240 15.06 -4.97 -14.69
C ILE A 240 13.55 -5.17 -14.85
N ASP A 241 13.16 -5.73 -15.99
CA ASP A 241 11.78 -6.22 -16.17
C ASP A 241 11.54 -7.58 -15.50
N SER A 242 10.30 -8.07 -15.57
CA SER A 242 9.90 -9.36 -14.98
C SER A 242 10.63 -10.61 -15.52
N THR A 243 11.39 -10.50 -16.60
CA THR A 243 12.23 -11.57 -17.17
C THR A 243 13.68 -11.46 -16.73
N GLY A 244 14.07 -10.38 -16.06
CA GLY A 244 15.44 -10.07 -15.69
C GLY A 244 16.19 -9.27 -16.75
N LYS A 245 15.52 -8.84 -17.83
CA LYS A 245 16.16 -8.04 -18.87
C LYS A 245 16.46 -6.64 -18.32
N PRO A 246 17.70 -6.16 -18.44
CA PRO A 246 18.06 -4.77 -18.12
C PRO A 246 17.20 -3.79 -18.92
N LEU A 247 16.56 -2.85 -18.22
CA LEU A 247 15.89 -1.71 -18.83
C LEU A 247 16.83 -0.51 -18.91
N PHE A 248 17.46 -0.16 -17.79
CA PHE A 248 18.49 0.88 -17.71
C PHE A 248 19.31 0.76 -16.42
N THR A 249 20.49 1.36 -16.40
CA THR A 249 21.35 1.52 -15.22
C THR A 249 21.38 2.98 -14.79
N THR A 250 21.56 3.22 -13.49
CA THR A 250 21.64 4.57 -12.94
C THR A 250 22.56 4.64 -11.73
N ALA A 251 23.23 5.78 -11.58
CA ALA A 251 24.03 6.11 -10.41
C ALA A 251 23.22 6.80 -9.30
N VAL A 252 21.91 7.02 -9.52
CA VAL A 252 21.05 7.63 -8.50
C VAL A 252 21.00 6.74 -7.26
N LYS A 253 21.01 7.37 -6.09
CA LYS A 253 20.88 6.68 -4.79
C LYS A 253 19.41 6.70 -4.38
N GLY A 254 19.04 5.82 -3.44
CA GLY A 254 17.69 5.84 -2.85
C GLY A 254 16.54 5.71 -3.86
N LEU A 255 16.76 5.00 -4.97
CA LEU A 255 15.68 4.70 -5.91
C LEU A 255 14.63 3.83 -5.20
N GLU A 256 13.44 4.39 -5.04
CA GLU A 256 12.30 3.73 -4.43
C GLU A 256 11.59 2.81 -5.43
N GLU A 257 10.56 2.10 -4.97
CA GLU A 257 9.73 1.24 -5.82
C GLU A 257 8.96 2.07 -6.86
N PHE A 258 8.84 1.53 -8.07
CA PHE A 258 7.98 2.12 -9.08
C PHE A 258 6.53 1.87 -8.73
N VAL A 259 5.74 2.94 -8.68
CA VAL A 259 4.29 2.91 -8.48
C VAL A 259 3.66 3.85 -9.50
N ASP A 260 2.61 3.41 -10.18
CA ASP A 260 1.90 4.18 -11.21
C ASP A 260 2.83 4.82 -12.27
N GLY A 261 3.89 4.10 -12.67
CA GLY A 261 4.82 4.48 -13.72
C GLY A 261 6.04 5.29 -13.30
N ALA A 262 6.15 5.70 -12.03
CA ALA A 262 7.22 6.57 -11.55
C ALA A 262 7.80 6.12 -10.21
N ALA A 263 9.04 6.54 -9.91
CA ALA A 263 9.72 6.30 -8.65
C ALA A 263 10.45 7.56 -8.17
N LEU A 264 10.44 7.77 -6.85
CA LEU A 264 11.28 8.76 -6.19
C LEU A 264 12.73 8.28 -6.16
N PHE A 265 13.67 9.20 -6.27
CA PHE A 265 15.10 8.92 -6.15
C PHE A 265 15.82 10.05 -5.43
N TYR A 266 17.00 9.77 -4.87
CA TYR A 266 17.84 10.74 -4.16
C TYR A 266 19.20 10.91 -4.85
N GLN A 267 19.54 12.15 -5.20
CA GLN A 267 20.80 12.49 -5.83
C GLN A 267 21.17 13.94 -5.48
N ASP A 268 22.46 14.24 -5.29
CA ASP A 268 22.95 15.60 -5.06
C ASP A 268 22.23 16.33 -3.90
N ASP A 269 22.04 15.60 -2.80
CA ASP A 269 21.32 16.01 -1.59
C ASP A 269 19.87 16.44 -1.78
N LYS A 270 19.24 15.95 -2.86
CA LYS A 270 17.85 16.25 -3.19
C LYS A 270 17.12 15.03 -3.73
N TRP A 271 15.81 15.05 -3.55
CA TRP A 271 14.89 14.09 -4.15
C TRP A 271 14.40 14.58 -5.52
N GLY A 272 14.24 13.63 -6.43
CA GLY A 272 13.64 13.80 -7.74
C GLY A 272 12.62 12.71 -8.05
N LEU A 273 12.09 12.73 -9.28
CA LEU A 273 11.16 11.73 -9.79
C LEU A 273 11.65 11.21 -11.15
N MET A 274 11.63 9.90 -11.36
CA MET A 274 11.97 9.28 -12.65
C MET A 274 10.93 8.29 -13.13
N ASP A 275 10.89 8.08 -14.45
CA ASP A 275 10.05 7.06 -15.08
C ASP A 275 10.75 5.69 -15.17
N LYS A 276 9.99 4.66 -15.57
CA LYS A 276 10.51 3.29 -15.79
C LYS A 276 11.52 3.14 -16.93
N LYS A 277 11.83 4.21 -17.66
CA LYS A 277 12.85 4.25 -18.72
C LYS A 277 14.13 4.97 -18.26
N GLY A 278 14.14 5.48 -17.02
CA GLY A 278 15.26 6.20 -16.43
C GLY A 278 15.29 7.69 -16.76
N ASN A 279 14.25 8.25 -17.38
CA ASN A 279 14.17 9.67 -17.63
C ASN A 279 13.78 10.41 -16.35
N PHE A 280 14.44 11.53 -16.08
CA PHE A 280 14.02 12.42 -15.00
C PHE A 280 12.74 13.15 -15.41
N LEU A 281 11.68 12.89 -14.66
CA LEU A 281 10.41 13.61 -14.73
C LEU A 281 10.47 14.89 -13.90
N ILE A 282 11.18 14.82 -12.77
CA ILE A 282 11.62 15.96 -11.98
C ILE A 282 13.09 15.71 -11.63
N ALA A 283 13.98 16.63 -12.04
CA ALA A 283 15.38 16.61 -11.64
C ALA A 283 15.52 16.74 -10.10
N PRO A 284 16.66 16.42 -9.48
CA PRO A 284 16.85 16.55 -8.03
C PRO A 284 16.49 17.96 -7.52
N THR A 285 15.35 18.08 -6.85
CA THR A 285 14.70 19.36 -6.53
C THR A 285 14.34 19.48 -5.05
N PHE A 286 13.79 18.44 -4.44
CA PHE A 286 13.23 18.53 -3.09
C PHE A 286 14.29 18.24 -2.03
N ALA A 287 14.44 19.12 -1.04
CA ALA A 287 15.37 18.88 0.06
C ALA A 287 14.89 17.73 0.98
N ASP A 288 13.60 17.73 1.30
CA ASP A 288 12.96 16.69 2.09
C ASP A 288 12.38 15.57 1.20
N GLN A 289 12.27 14.37 1.75
CA GLN A 289 11.70 13.22 1.03
C GLN A 289 10.20 13.44 0.77
N PRO A 290 9.75 13.44 -0.50
CA PRO A 290 8.33 13.46 -0.81
C PRO A 290 7.64 12.19 -0.30
N TYR A 291 6.36 12.28 0.02
CA TYR A 291 5.55 11.10 0.33
C TYR A 291 5.41 10.21 -0.90
N PRO A 292 5.33 8.87 -0.75
CA PRO A 292 5.34 7.94 -1.88
C PRO A 292 4.20 8.15 -2.89
N VAL A 293 4.46 7.75 -4.14
CA VAL A 293 3.45 7.77 -5.20
C VAL A 293 2.30 6.83 -4.85
N SER A 294 1.07 7.33 -4.99
CA SER A 294 -0.16 6.57 -4.83
C SER A 294 -1.30 7.20 -5.63
N CYS A 295 -2.11 6.38 -6.30
CA CYS A 295 -3.21 6.84 -7.16
C CYS A 295 -2.76 7.88 -8.21
N GLY A 296 -1.58 7.69 -8.82
CA GLY A 296 -1.04 8.55 -9.88
C GLY A 296 -0.53 9.92 -9.43
N VAL A 297 -0.43 10.16 -8.12
CA VAL A 297 0.11 11.40 -7.55
C VAL A 297 1.08 11.12 -6.41
N PHE A 298 1.91 12.11 -6.10
CA PHE A 298 2.71 12.15 -4.88
C PHE A 298 2.72 13.61 -4.38
N PHE A 299 3.19 13.83 -3.16
CA PHE A 299 3.20 15.18 -2.60
C PHE A 299 4.37 15.41 -1.67
N THR A 300 4.74 16.68 -1.52
CA THR A 300 5.73 17.14 -0.54
C THR A 300 5.07 18.15 0.37
N GLN A 301 5.54 18.22 1.60
CA GLN A 301 5.25 19.36 2.46
C GLN A 301 6.22 20.49 2.11
N VAL A 302 5.72 21.72 2.06
CA VAL A 302 6.51 22.94 1.91
C VAL A 302 6.17 23.84 3.10
N ASN A 303 7.20 24.27 3.85
CA ASN A 303 7.06 25.00 5.13
C ASN A 303 6.18 24.25 6.15
N GLY A 304 5.66 24.96 7.17
CA GLY A 304 4.88 24.35 8.25
C GLY A 304 5.75 23.47 9.13
N ASN A 305 6.54 24.06 10.01
CA ASN A 305 7.44 23.31 10.90
C ASN A 305 6.70 22.88 12.19
N ALA A 306 7.42 22.18 13.08
CA ALA A 306 6.88 21.74 14.37
C ALA A 306 6.36 22.88 15.27
N GLU A 307 6.79 24.13 15.02
CA GLU A 307 6.40 25.32 15.78
C GLU A 307 5.13 25.98 15.21
N GLY A 308 4.71 25.64 13.98
CA GLY A 308 3.45 26.10 13.40
C GLY A 308 3.26 25.77 11.92
N ASN A 309 2.07 25.28 11.59
CA ASN A 309 1.67 24.89 10.23
C ASN A 309 1.17 26.05 9.35
N ARG A 310 1.18 27.30 9.87
CA ARG A 310 0.40 28.41 9.30
C ARG A 310 0.86 28.91 7.93
N ASP A 311 2.14 28.77 7.62
CA ASP A 311 2.73 29.15 6.33
C ASP A 311 2.96 27.94 5.40
N GLY A 312 2.59 26.74 5.88
CA GLY A 312 2.84 25.49 5.21
C GLY A 312 1.72 25.01 4.30
N TYR A 313 2.08 24.19 3.32
CA TYR A 313 1.13 23.53 2.43
C TYR A 313 1.68 22.20 1.93
N LEU A 314 0.79 21.29 1.56
CA LEU A 314 1.10 20.10 0.79
C LEU A 314 1.06 20.46 -0.69
N GLN A 315 2.18 20.31 -1.38
CA GLN A 315 2.27 20.50 -2.83
C GLN A 315 2.15 19.14 -3.52
N ILE A 316 1.15 19.01 -4.40
CA ILE A 316 0.82 17.75 -5.08
C ILE A 316 1.30 17.78 -6.52
N TYR A 317 1.82 16.65 -6.98
CA TYR A 317 2.32 16.42 -8.33
C TYR A 317 1.76 15.13 -8.89
N ASN A 318 1.56 15.07 -10.22
CA ASN A 318 1.28 13.81 -10.91
C ASN A 318 2.57 13.03 -11.24
N THR A 319 2.41 11.81 -11.73
CA THR A 319 3.53 10.95 -12.19
C THR A 319 4.16 11.40 -13.51
N THR A 320 3.81 12.56 -14.06
CA THR A 320 4.57 13.21 -15.15
C THR A 320 5.42 14.38 -14.64
N GLY A 321 5.45 14.61 -13.32
CA GLY A 321 6.21 15.68 -12.69
C GLY A 321 5.53 17.06 -12.68
N GLN A 322 4.26 17.15 -13.11
CA GLN A 322 3.52 18.40 -13.14
C GLN A 322 2.82 18.64 -11.81
N SER A 323 2.87 19.89 -11.32
CA SER A 323 2.07 20.33 -10.17
C SER A 323 0.58 20.27 -10.54
N THR A 324 -0.21 19.52 -9.76
CA THR A 324 -1.65 19.33 -10.00
C THR A 324 -2.53 20.03 -8.97
N GLY A 325 -1.94 20.44 -7.84
CA GLY A 325 -2.69 21.15 -6.82
C GLY A 325 -1.90 21.38 -5.55
N LYS A 326 -2.55 22.03 -4.59
CA LYS A 326 -1.95 22.32 -3.28
C LYS A 326 -3.02 22.32 -2.19
N THR A 327 -2.67 21.85 -1.01
CA THR A 327 -3.51 21.89 0.19
C THR A 327 -2.82 22.76 1.24
N PRO A 328 -3.33 23.95 1.57
CA PRO A 328 -2.85 24.69 2.73
C PRO A 328 -2.92 23.83 3.98
N LEU A 329 -1.87 23.83 4.81
CA LEU A 329 -1.93 23.10 6.08
C LEU A 329 -2.91 23.75 7.05
N CYS A 330 -3.13 25.06 6.98
CA CYS A 330 -4.15 25.75 7.76
C CYS A 330 -5.14 26.49 6.85
N ASN A 331 -6.41 26.52 7.24
CA ASN A 331 -7.41 27.38 6.61
C ASN A 331 -7.32 28.83 7.14
N ALA A 332 -8.14 29.73 6.58
CA ALA A 332 -8.15 31.14 6.97
C ALA A 332 -8.61 31.37 8.43
N GLU A 333 -9.39 30.43 8.97
CA GLU A 333 -9.85 30.42 10.35
C GLU A 333 -8.80 29.90 11.34
N GLY A 334 -7.66 29.39 10.86
CA GLY A 334 -6.57 28.88 11.69
C GLY A 334 -6.69 27.42 12.12
N HIS A 335 -7.66 26.66 11.59
CA HIS A 335 -7.74 25.22 11.77
C HIS A 335 -6.71 24.53 10.86
N CYS A 336 -5.80 23.77 11.47
CA CYS A 336 -4.66 23.19 10.79
C CYS A 336 -4.74 21.66 10.71
N ILE A 337 -4.24 21.11 9.60
CA ILE A 337 -3.93 19.69 9.42
C ILE A 337 -2.71 19.37 10.29
N TYR A 338 -2.85 18.41 11.20
CA TYR A 338 -1.77 17.96 12.09
C TYR A 338 -1.31 16.53 11.78
N ASP A 339 -2.18 15.72 11.16
CA ASP A 339 -1.86 14.36 10.79
C ASP A 339 -2.51 13.97 9.45
N SER A 340 -1.99 12.92 8.82
CA SER A 340 -2.56 12.32 7.61
C SER A 340 -2.14 10.85 7.51
N HIS A 341 -2.89 10.06 6.73
CA HIS A 341 -2.48 8.70 6.40
C HIS A 341 -1.38 8.63 5.32
N ARG A 342 -0.90 9.79 4.83
CA ARG A 342 0.29 9.93 3.97
C ARG A 342 0.26 9.20 2.62
N ALA A 343 -0.91 8.72 2.19
CA ALA A 343 -1.12 8.09 0.89
C ALA A 343 -2.55 8.30 0.41
N PHE A 344 -2.73 8.29 -0.91
CA PHE A 344 -4.04 8.32 -1.54
C PHE A 344 -4.53 6.88 -1.78
N PHE A 345 -5.73 6.59 -1.30
CA PHE A 345 -6.44 5.35 -1.57
C PHE A 345 -7.75 5.67 -2.25
N ALA A 346 -7.98 5.03 -3.41
CA ALA A 346 -9.13 5.32 -4.27
C ALA A 346 -9.30 6.82 -4.59
N GLY A 347 -8.19 7.55 -4.75
CA GLY A 347 -8.17 8.98 -5.08
C GLY A 347 -8.36 9.93 -3.90
N LEU A 348 -8.40 9.43 -2.66
CA LEU A 348 -8.61 10.24 -1.46
C LEU A 348 -7.53 9.97 -0.41
N MET A 349 -7.11 11.01 0.31
CA MET A 349 -6.21 10.91 1.45
C MET A 349 -6.90 11.42 2.71
N ALA A 350 -6.84 10.61 3.76
CA ALA A 350 -7.27 10.96 5.11
C ALA A 350 -6.39 12.07 5.69
N VAL A 351 -7.01 13.14 6.19
CA VAL A 351 -6.32 14.23 6.90
C VAL A 351 -7.02 14.52 8.22
N GLN A 352 -6.24 14.77 9.27
CA GLN A 352 -6.73 15.16 10.57
C GLN A 352 -6.54 16.66 10.78
N VAL A 353 -7.64 17.38 10.90
CA VAL A 353 -7.66 18.79 11.29
C VAL A 353 -8.08 18.85 12.75
N GLU A 354 -7.22 19.41 13.59
CA GLU A 354 -7.36 19.33 15.06
C GLU A 354 -7.53 17.87 15.54
N ASP A 355 -8.69 17.53 16.10
CA ASP A 355 -9.01 16.19 16.59
C ASP A 355 -9.91 15.38 15.64
N LYS A 356 -10.25 15.93 14.45
CA LYS A 356 -11.22 15.33 13.53
C LYS A 356 -10.64 15.03 12.17
N TRP A 357 -11.11 13.93 11.61
CA TRP A 357 -10.69 13.37 10.35
C TRP A 357 -11.65 13.73 9.23
N GLY A 358 -11.08 14.10 8.09
CA GLY A 358 -11.73 14.35 6.81
C GLY A 358 -10.88 13.78 5.66
N PHE A 359 -11.23 14.15 4.43
CA PHE A 359 -10.52 13.66 3.24
C PHE A 359 -10.27 14.78 2.23
N VAL A 360 -9.07 14.76 1.65
CA VAL A 360 -8.70 15.54 0.47
C VAL A 360 -8.58 14.65 -0.76
N ASP A 361 -8.89 15.18 -1.93
CA ASP A 361 -8.68 14.49 -3.21
C ASP A 361 -7.24 14.66 -3.75
N THR A 362 -6.93 14.02 -4.88
CA THR A 362 -5.61 14.07 -5.54
C THR A 362 -5.25 15.45 -6.13
N THR A 363 -6.14 16.45 -6.04
CA THR A 363 -5.85 17.86 -6.34
C THR A 363 -5.58 18.67 -5.07
N GLY A 364 -5.76 18.05 -3.90
CA GLY A 364 -5.56 18.65 -2.59
C GLY A 364 -6.81 19.35 -2.05
N LYS A 365 -7.93 19.26 -2.75
CA LYS A 365 -9.19 19.87 -2.32
C LYS A 365 -9.83 19.02 -1.22
N MET A 366 -10.27 19.67 -0.15
CA MET A 366 -11.10 19.04 0.88
C MET A 366 -12.44 18.63 0.27
N VAL A 367 -12.72 17.33 0.22
CA VAL A 367 -13.97 16.78 -0.33
C VAL A 367 -14.88 16.20 0.75
N ILE A 368 -14.32 15.78 1.87
CA ILE A 368 -15.08 15.38 3.06
C ILE A 368 -14.54 16.20 4.24
N PRO A 369 -15.34 17.07 4.86
CA PRO A 369 -14.87 17.93 5.93
C PRO A 369 -14.45 17.12 7.18
N PRO A 370 -13.54 17.65 8.01
CA PRO A 370 -13.07 16.99 9.21
C PRO A 370 -14.15 16.99 10.30
N VAL A 371 -14.98 15.94 10.32
CA VAL A 371 -16.09 15.79 11.28
C VAL A 371 -16.08 14.46 12.01
N TYR A 372 -15.20 13.53 11.63
CA TYR A 372 -15.16 12.17 12.17
C TYR A 372 -14.08 12.01 13.22
N LYS A 373 -14.36 11.25 14.27
CA LYS A 373 -13.40 10.93 15.32
C LYS A 373 -12.39 9.86 14.87
N LYS A 374 -12.80 8.96 13.99
CA LYS A 374 -11.97 7.90 13.42
C LYS A 374 -12.42 7.61 12.00
N ILE A 375 -11.48 7.30 11.11
CA ILE A 375 -11.76 6.88 9.74
C ILE A 375 -10.84 5.71 9.35
N SER A 376 -11.26 4.91 8.39
CA SER A 376 -10.39 4.05 7.59
C SER A 376 -10.02 4.76 6.29
N ASP A 377 -9.02 4.24 5.57
CA ASP A 377 -8.83 4.60 4.17
C ASP A 377 -10.02 4.16 3.30
N PHE A 378 -10.16 4.82 2.14
CA PHE A 378 -11.09 4.36 1.11
C PHE A 378 -10.52 3.13 0.40
N ALA A 379 -11.24 2.01 0.47
CA ALA A 379 -10.93 0.81 -0.30
C ALA A 379 -12.08 0.50 -1.26
N GLU A 380 -11.75 0.22 -2.53
CA GLU A 380 -12.66 0.13 -3.68
C GLU A 380 -13.47 1.41 -3.92
N SER A 381 -14.44 1.71 -3.05
CA SER A 381 -15.28 2.91 -3.04
C SER A 381 -15.90 3.23 -1.67
N HIS A 382 -15.43 2.60 -0.58
CA HIS A 382 -16.01 2.75 0.75
C HIS A 382 -14.96 3.02 1.83
N ALA A 383 -15.33 3.78 2.86
CA ALA A 383 -14.55 3.98 4.07
C ALA A 383 -15.45 3.86 5.30
N ALA A 384 -14.99 3.16 6.34
CA ALA A 384 -15.68 3.10 7.62
C ALA A 384 -15.26 4.29 8.47
N VAL A 385 -16.21 4.96 9.10
CA VAL A 385 -15.98 6.17 9.91
C VAL A 385 -16.76 6.10 11.22
N LYS A 386 -16.23 6.74 12.27
CA LYS A 386 -16.93 6.92 13.54
C LYS A 386 -17.15 8.41 13.81
N THR A 387 -18.39 8.80 14.04
CA THR A 387 -18.77 10.15 14.46
C THR A 387 -18.37 10.41 15.91
N ALA A 388 -18.50 11.66 16.37
CA ALA A 388 -18.12 12.07 17.73
C ALA A 388 -18.90 11.33 18.83
N ASP A 389 -20.16 10.99 18.58
CA ASP A 389 -21.03 10.19 19.47
C ASP A 389 -20.72 8.68 19.42
N GLY A 390 -19.77 8.25 18.58
CA GLY A 390 -19.36 6.86 18.42
C GLY A 390 -20.17 6.07 17.39
N THR A 391 -21.13 6.69 16.70
CA THR A 391 -21.90 6.01 15.65
C THR A 391 -20.97 5.58 14.50
N LEU A 392 -21.00 4.30 14.16
CA LEU A 392 -20.30 3.76 13.00
C LEU A 392 -21.10 4.06 11.73
N GLN A 393 -20.44 4.56 10.71
CA GLN A 393 -21.03 4.82 9.39
C GLN A 393 -20.09 4.30 8.31
N VAL A 394 -20.63 3.98 7.15
CA VAL A 394 -19.83 3.69 5.95
C VAL A 394 -20.11 4.76 4.93
N LEU A 395 -19.06 5.41 4.45
CA LEU A 395 -19.13 6.45 3.42
C LEU A 395 -18.92 5.83 2.04
N ARG A 396 -19.60 6.39 1.03
CA ARG A 396 -19.32 6.17 -0.38
C ARG A 396 -18.34 7.23 -0.87
N ASN A 397 -17.39 6.81 -1.70
CA ASN A 397 -16.39 7.70 -2.27
C ASN A 397 -17.07 8.79 -3.14
N PRO A 398 -16.93 10.08 -2.81
CA PRO A 398 -17.55 11.19 -3.57
C PRO A 398 -16.93 11.45 -4.94
N VAL A 399 -15.73 10.95 -5.22
CA VAL A 399 -15.00 11.22 -6.47
C VAL A 399 -15.11 10.10 -7.50
N LYS A 400 -15.97 9.10 -7.26
CA LYS A 400 -16.18 7.94 -8.13
C LYS A 400 -17.62 7.76 -8.57
#